data_AF-A0A1H4I0V8-F1
#
_entry.id   AF-A0A1H4I0V8-F1
#
_cell.length_a   1.000
_cell.length_b   1.000
_cell.length_c   1.000
_cell.angle_alpha   90.00
_cell.angle_beta   90.00
_cell.angle_gamma   90.00
#
_symmetry.space_group_name_H-M   'P 1'
#
loop_
_entity.id
_entity.type
_entity.pdbx_description
1 polymer ?
#
loop_
_entity_poly.entity_id
_entity_poly.type
_entity_poly.pdbx_seq_one_letter_code
_entity_poly.pdbx_strand_id
1 'polypeptide(L)'
;MRDEIEHIARLLSYDGPTATELIQEAVEKDSKYTVTIQGDITILTIVATLAYSLEVTDVYQYNLEGQLIKQTLTTNGKERTIFDKYKEAKDTLTKMHLRNKKVS
;
A
#
# COMPACT_ATOMS: atom_id res chain seq x y z
N MET A 1 11.58 -21.58 -3.23
CA MET A 1 10.92 -21.98 -1.98
C MET A 1 11.48 -21.24 -0.77
N ARG A 2 12.76 -21.40 -0.39
CA ARG A 2 13.36 -20.62 0.72
C ARG A 2 13.28 -19.11 0.46
N ASP A 3 13.67 -18.67 -0.72
CA ASP A 3 13.64 -17.25 -1.12
C ASP A 3 12.23 -16.65 -1.13
N GLU A 4 11.21 -17.46 -1.37
CA GLU A 4 9.81 -17.04 -1.41
C GLU A 4 9.21 -16.91 -0.01
N ILE A 5 9.57 -17.83 0.91
CA ILE A 5 9.26 -17.68 2.33
C ILE A 5 9.93 -16.42 2.88
N GLU A 6 11.20 -16.20 2.57
CA GLU A 6 11.93 -15.00 2.99
C GLU A 6 11.35 -13.72 2.38
N HIS A 7 10.83 -13.78 1.15
CA HIS A 7 10.11 -12.67 0.54
C HIS A 7 8.78 -12.38 1.27
N ILE A 8 7.98 -13.41 1.56
CA ILE A 8 6.73 -13.26 2.32
C ILE A 8 7.00 -12.70 3.71
N ALA A 9 8.02 -13.20 4.41
CA ALA A 9 8.40 -12.69 5.72
C ALA A 9 8.76 -11.21 5.68
N ARG A 10 9.60 -10.80 4.71
CA ARG A 10 9.93 -9.38 4.50
C ARG A 10 8.70 -8.52 4.23
N LEU A 11 7.77 -9.01 3.41
CA LEU A 11 6.54 -8.29 3.07
C LEU A 11 5.65 -8.10 4.31
N LEU A 12 5.48 -9.14 5.13
CA LEU A 12 4.65 -9.10 6.33
C LEU A 12 5.28 -8.23 7.44
N SER A 13 6.61 -8.17 7.52
CA SER A 13 7.36 -7.32 8.45
C SER A 13 7.58 -5.89 7.94
N TYR A 14 7.09 -5.54 6.75
CA TYR A 14 7.28 -4.21 6.19
C TYR A 14 6.31 -3.20 6.82
N ASP A 15 6.84 -2.19 7.51
CA ASP A 15 6.01 -1.13 8.11
C ASP A 15 5.65 -0.03 7.11
N GLY A 16 6.51 0.22 6.12
CA GLY A 16 6.33 1.29 5.14
C GLY A 16 6.45 2.70 5.71
N PRO A 17 6.25 3.73 4.86
CA PRO A 17 6.23 5.12 5.30
C PRO A 17 5.05 5.35 6.23
N THR A 18 5.31 6.02 7.34
CA THR A 18 4.27 6.36 8.32
C THR A 18 3.33 7.44 7.78
N ALA A 19 2.10 7.47 8.28
CA ALA A 19 1.16 8.53 7.92
C ALA A 19 1.71 9.93 8.24
N THR A 20 2.47 10.07 9.33
CA THR A 20 3.08 11.35 9.74
C THR A 20 4.14 11.83 8.75
N GLU A 21 5.02 10.95 8.28
CA GLU A 21 6.03 11.29 7.26
C GLU A 21 5.37 11.76 5.97
N LEU A 22 4.34 11.05 5.51
CA LEU A 22 3.62 11.39 4.28
C LEU A 22 2.81 12.69 4.41
N ILE A 23 2.22 12.96 5.58
CA ILE A 23 1.54 14.23 5.86
C ILE A 23 2.54 15.37 5.85
N GLN A 24 3.72 15.20 6.47
CA GLN A 24 4.75 16.22 6.45
C GLN A 24 5.17 16.55 5.02
N GLU A 25 5.41 15.53 4.19
CA GLU A 25 5.72 15.71 2.77
C GLU A 25 4.59 16.42 2.01
N ALA A 26 3.33 16.08 2.29
CA ALA A 26 2.17 16.73 1.69
C ALA A 26 2.11 18.22 2.05
N VAL A 27 2.39 18.58 3.32
CA VAL A 27 2.45 19.97 3.78
C VAL A 27 3.58 20.73 3.10
N GLU A 28 4.77 20.14 3.01
CA GLU A 28 5.93 20.76 2.34
C GLU A 28 5.66 21.04 0.84
N LYS A 29 4.81 20.22 0.22
CA LYS A 29 4.43 20.34 -1.20
C LYS A 29 3.12 21.08 -1.44
N ASP A 30 2.54 21.70 -0.41
CA ASP A 30 1.22 22.36 -0.48
C ASP A 30 0.12 21.47 -1.08
N SER A 31 0.22 20.16 -0.83
CA SER A 31 -0.74 19.16 -1.28
C SER A 31 -1.89 19.03 -0.29
N LYS A 32 -3.09 18.75 -0.79
CA LYS A 32 -4.24 18.51 0.08
C LYS A 32 -4.14 17.11 0.67
N TYR A 33 -4.50 16.95 1.93
CA TYR A 33 -4.60 15.63 2.54
C TYR A 33 -5.79 15.52 3.47
N THR A 34 -6.28 14.28 3.64
CA THR A 34 -7.31 13.94 4.61
C THR A 34 -6.94 12.64 5.32
N VAL A 35 -7.29 12.55 6.59
CA VAL A 35 -7.13 11.33 7.39
C VAL A 35 -8.50 10.90 7.86
N THR A 36 -8.87 9.66 7.57
CA THR A 36 -10.13 9.05 8.01
C THR A 36 -9.83 7.77 8.76
N ILE A 37 -10.57 7.50 9.83
CA ILE A 37 -10.47 6.24 10.57
C ILE A 37 -11.77 5.45 10.29
N GLN A 38 -11.61 4.22 9.81
CA GLN A 38 -12.73 3.31 9.52
C GLN A 38 -12.50 1.99 10.26
N GLY A 39 -13.12 1.87 11.44
CA GLY A 39 -12.84 0.77 12.36
C GLY A 39 -11.36 0.76 12.74
N ASP A 40 -10.68 -0.35 12.43
CA ASP A 40 -9.28 -0.59 12.77
C ASP A 40 -8.29 -0.12 11.69
N ILE A 41 -8.78 0.56 10.65
CA ILE A 41 -7.98 1.04 9.52
C ILE A 41 -7.90 2.56 9.52
N THR A 42 -6.68 3.08 9.48
CA THR A 42 -6.42 4.49 9.19
C THR A 42 -6.20 4.67 7.70
N ILE A 43 -6.93 5.59 7.09
CA ILE A 43 -6.88 5.89 5.65
C ILE A 43 -6.37 7.32 5.50
N LEU A 44 -5.16 7.46 4.96
CA LEU A 44 -4.58 8.74 4.55
C LEU A 44 -4.79 8.90 3.05
N THR A 45 -5.46 9.98 2.66
CA THR A 45 -5.61 10.38 1.26
C THR A 45 -4.81 11.64 1.02
N ILE A 46 -3.95 11.65 0.00
CA ILE A 46 -3.18 12.80 -0.44
C ILE A 46 -3.59 13.11 -1.87
N VAL A 47 -3.95 14.37 -2.14
CA VAL A 47 -4.31 14.87 -3.45
C VAL A 47 -3.29 15.93 -3.85
N ALA A 48 -2.54 15.62 -4.91
CA ALA A 48 -1.59 16.52 -5.54
C ALA A 48 -2.10 16.95 -6.91
N THR A 49 -1.96 18.24 -7.22
CA THR A 49 -2.20 18.76 -8.57
C THR A 49 -0.87 18.89 -9.30
N LEU A 50 -0.67 18.08 -10.32
CA LEU A 50 0.49 18.14 -11.20
C LEU A 50 0.27 19.16 -12.33
N ALA A 51 1.27 19.30 -13.21
CA ALA A 51 1.17 20.14 -14.40
C ALA A 51 -0.09 19.80 -15.24
N TYR A 52 -0.61 20.82 -15.94
CA TYR A 52 -1.84 20.72 -16.72
C TYR A 52 -3.09 20.35 -15.90
N SER A 53 -3.11 20.71 -14.62
CA SER A 53 -4.22 20.44 -13.69
C SER A 53 -4.53 18.94 -13.55
N LEU A 54 -3.53 18.08 -13.75
CA LEU A 54 -3.68 16.66 -13.56
C LEU A 54 -3.74 16.35 -12.07
N GLU A 55 -4.90 15.90 -11.59
CA GLU A 55 -5.05 15.47 -10.21
C GLU A 55 -4.58 14.03 -10.03
N VAL A 56 -3.76 13.84 -9.00
CA VAL A 56 -3.25 12.56 -8.56
C VAL A 56 -3.70 12.35 -7.12
N THR A 57 -4.39 11.25 -6.88
CA THR A 57 -4.87 10.88 -5.54
C THR A 57 -4.16 9.62 -5.09
N ASP A 58 -3.31 9.75 -4.09
CA ASP A 58 -2.70 8.64 -3.38
C ASP A 58 -3.52 8.30 -2.13
N VAL A 59 -3.80 7.02 -1.93
CA VAL A 59 -4.51 6.50 -0.76
C VAL A 59 -3.66 5.45 -0.09
N TYR A 60 -3.33 5.69 1.17
CA TYR A 60 -2.56 4.81 2.04
C TYR A 60 -3.47 4.27 3.13
N GLN A 61 -3.44 2.95 3.34
CA GLN A 61 -4.20 2.28 4.38
C GLN A 61 -3.24 1.65 5.39
N TYR A 62 -3.50 1.91 6.65
CA TYR A 62 -2.69 1.47 7.78
C TYR A 62 -3.52 0.61 8.73
N ASN A 63 -2.90 -0.41 9.31
CA ASN A 63 -3.51 -1.15 10.41
C ASN A 63 -3.41 -0.37 11.74
N LEU A 64 -3.94 -0.94 12.82
CA LEU A 64 -3.89 -0.37 14.17
C LEU A 64 -2.47 -0.12 14.71
N GLU A 65 -1.49 -0.87 14.20
CA GLU A 65 -0.08 -0.75 14.56
C GLU A 65 0.63 0.34 13.75
N GLY A 66 -0.07 1.02 12.84
CA GLY A 66 0.49 2.07 11.99
C GLY A 66 1.28 1.54 10.80
N GLN A 67 1.21 0.24 10.51
CA GLN A 67 1.91 -0.36 9.38
C GLN A 67 1.11 -0.19 8.09
N LEU A 68 1.78 0.17 7.00
CA LEU A 68 1.19 0.24 5.68
C LEU A 68 0.74 -1.17 5.25
N ILE A 69 -0.54 -1.32 4.94
CA ILE A 69 -1.11 -2.57 4.45
C ILE A 69 -1.50 -2.49 2.98
N LYS A 70 -1.83 -1.30 2.48
CA LYS A 70 -2.24 -1.09 1.09
C LYS A 70 -1.98 0.34 0.64
N GLN A 71 -1.55 0.49 -0.60
CA GLN A 71 -1.48 1.78 -1.30
C GLN A 71 -2.17 1.68 -2.66
N THR A 72 -3.03 2.65 -2.96
CA THR A 72 -3.58 2.86 -4.30
C THR A 72 -3.28 4.26 -4.80
N LEU A 73 -3.07 4.37 -6.10
CA LEU A 73 -2.83 5.61 -6.82
C LEU A 73 -3.95 5.75 -7.85
N THR A 74 -4.64 6.89 -7.84
CA THR A 74 -5.63 7.24 -8.84
C THR A 74 -5.12 8.38 -9.69
N THR A 75 -5.07 8.15 -11.01
CA THR A 75 -4.69 9.16 -12.00
C THR A 75 -5.70 9.13 -13.15
N ASN A 76 -6.21 10.29 -13.58
CA ASN A 76 -7.22 10.37 -14.65
C ASN A 76 -8.42 9.42 -14.43
N GLY A 77 -8.89 9.30 -13.18
CA GLY A 77 -10.00 8.42 -12.81
C GLY A 77 -9.69 6.91 -12.84
N LYS A 78 -8.46 6.51 -13.15
CA LYS A 78 -8.02 5.11 -13.12
C LYS A 78 -7.25 4.83 -11.84
N GLU A 79 -7.80 3.93 -11.02
CA GLU A 79 -7.13 3.42 -9.81
C GLU A 79 -6.15 2.30 -10.18
N ARG A 80 -4.96 2.34 -9.57
CA ARG A 80 -3.97 1.29 -9.61
C ARG A 80 -3.49 0.98 -8.19
N THR A 81 -3.47 -0.28 -7.82
CA THR A 81 -2.78 -0.73 -6.61
C THR A 81 -1.28 -0.69 -6.82
N ILE A 82 -0.58 0.05 -5.97
CA ILE A 82 0.88 0.14 -5.95
C ILE A 82 1.46 -0.92 -5.02
N PHE A 83 0.76 -1.18 -3.92
CA PHE A 83 1.19 -2.11 -2.88
C PHE A 83 -0.04 -2.73 -2.19
N ASP A 84 -0.03 -4.04 -1.96
CA ASP A 84 -1.03 -4.74 -1.14
C ASP A 84 -0.37 -5.91 -0.38
N LYS A 85 -0.03 -5.65 0.88
CA LYS A 85 0.74 -6.55 1.75
C LYS A 85 0.15 -7.96 1.80
N TYR A 86 -1.15 -8.06 2.08
CA TYR A 86 -1.78 -9.35 2.31
C TYR A 86 -2.09 -10.08 1.01
N LYS A 87 -2.46 -9.35 -0.05
CA LYS A 87 -2.72 -9.95 -1.36
C LYS A 87 -1.44 -10.50 -1.98
N GLU A 88 -0.35 -9.75 -1.96
CA GLU A 88 0.94 -10.18 -2.52
C GLU A 88 1.51 -11.39 -1.75
N ALA A 89 1.39 -11.41 -0.42
CA ALA A 89 1.75 -12.56 0.41
C ALA A 89 0.93 -13.80 0.01
N LYS A 90 -0.40 -13.64 -0.08
CA LYS A 90 -1.33 -14.72 -0.45
C LYS A 90 -1.06 -15.26 -1.85
N ASP A 91 -0.81 -14.40 -2.81
CA ASP A 91 -0.52 -14.80 -4.19
C ASP A 91 0.78 -15.60 -4.27
N THR A 92 1.80 -15.20 -3.51
CA THR A 92 3.07 -15.93 -3.41
C THR A 92 2.86 -17.31 -2.78
N LEU A 93 2.16 -17.38 -1.64
CA LEU A 93 1.83 -18.64 -0.97
C LEU A 93 1.02 -19.58 -1.88
N THR A 94 0.05 -19.04 -2.61
CA THR A 94 -0.80 -19.82 -3.52
C THR A 94 0.03 -20.42 -4.66
N LYS A 95 0.93 -19.64 -5.27
CA LYS A 95 1.85 -20.13 -6.30
C LYS A 95 2.78 -21.22 -5.77
N MET A 96 3.25 -21.10 -4.54
CA MET A 96 4.04 -22.15 -3.87
C MET A 96 3.24 -23.44 -3.70
N HIS A 97 2.03 -23.34 -3.15
CA HIS A 97 1.15 -24.50 -2.93
C HIS A 97 0.83 -25.25 -4.23
N LEU A 98 0.50 -24.51 -5.30
CA LEU A 98 0.18 -25.09 -6.60
C LEU A 98 1.38 -25.82 -7.24
N ARG A 99 2.60 -25.34 -7.04
CA ARG A 99 3.81 -26.04 -7.53
C ARG A 99 4.07 -27.32 -6.75
N ASN A 100 3.92 -27.30 -5.43
CA ASN A 100 4.12 -28.50 -4.60
C ASN A 100 3.15 -29.62 -4.99
N LYS A 101 1.89 -29.28 -5.31
CA LYS A 101 0.89 -30.24 -5.81
C LYS A 101 1.19 -30.85 -7.18
N LYS A 102 2.02 -30.22 -8.02
CA LYS A 102 2.39 -30.77 -9.35
C LYS A 102 3.59 -31.70 -9.31
N VAL A 103 4.34 -31.69 -8.20
CA VAL A 103 5.57 -32.49 -8.02
C VAL A 103 5.31 -33.72 -7.13
N SER A 104 4.14 -33.78 -6.46
CA SER A 104 3.61 -34.98 -5.79
C SER A 104 2.70 -35.76 -6.73
#